data_AF-A0A843I119-F1
#
_entry.id   AF-A0A843I119-F1
#
_cell.length_a   1.000
_cell.length_b   1.000
_cell.length_c   1.000
_cell.angle_alpha   90.00
_cell.angle_beta   90.00
_cell.angle_gamma   90.00
#
_symmetry.space_group_name_H-M   'P 1'
#
loop_
_entity.id
_entity.type
_entity.pdbx_description
1 polymer ?
#
loop_
_entity_poly.entity_id
_entity_poly.type
_entity_poly.pdbx_seq_one_letter_code
_entity_poly.pdbx_strand_id
1 'polypeptide(L)'
;MELIIVYSDDEELANRIFNSVPCIKLAPSLAVTWEPEDRIRRAIEQVKDKVIRRWEERGKGPRLEFAVLALSEDQFNAIRHIVRRALDDIASRLAEELRRFAADVRRRRGPPGELKARFGRLAKRSSRLVEAALKLGLLTSAVAQVQEALKEANAEVMKL
;
A
#
# COMPACT_ATOMS: atom_id res chain seq x y z
N MET A 1 0.09 -16.28 5.47
CA MET A 1 -0.41 -15.14 4.67
C MET A 1 -1.80 -14.88 5.19
N GLU A 2 -2.15 -13.62 5.44
CA GLU A 2 -3.45 -13.26 6.02
C GLU A 2 -4.30 -12.50 5.00
N LEU A 3 -5.58 -12.84 4.92
CA LEU A 3 -6.59 -12.08 4.20
C LEU A 3 -7.34 -11.21 5.21
N ILE A 4 -7.36 -9.90 4.96
CA ILE A 4 -8.10 -8.94 5.77
C ILE A 4 -9.34 -8.54 4.99
N ILE A 5 -10.50 -8.76 5.61
CA ILE A 5 -11.81 -8.33 5.12
C ILE A 5 -12.31 -7.27 6.09
N VAL A 6 -12.72 -6.12 5.58
CA VAL A 6 -13.30 -5.03 6.37
C VAL A 6 -14.62 -4.62 5.75
N TYR A 7 -15.71 -4.75 6.51
CA TYR A 7 -17.01 -4.20 6.15
C TYR A 7 -17.29 -2.97 7.00
N SER A 8 -17.58 -1.85 6.35
CA SER A 8 -18.00 -0.62 7.01
C SER A 8 -18.87 0.22 6.09
N ASP A 9 -19.80 0.97 6.67
CA ASP A 9 -20.56 2.04 6.00
C ASP A 9 -19.73 3.34 5.83
N ASP A 10 -18.55 3.40 6.44
CA ASP A 10 -17.56 4.47 6.26
C ASP A 10 -16.31 3.90 5.56
N GLU A 11 -16.20 4.14 4.25
CA GLU A 11 -15.08 3.65 3.42
C GLU A 11 -13.70 4.12 3.91
N GLU A 12 -13.62 5.23 4.66
CA GLU A 12 -12.35 5.68 5.21
C GLU A 12 -11.80 4.72 6.26
N LEU A 13 -12.65 3.99 6.98
CA LEU A 13 -12.21 3.09 8.05
C LEU A 13 -11.41 1.91 7.49
N ALA A 14 -11.86 1.32 6.39
CA ALA A 14 -11.10 0.27 5.71
C ALA A 14 -9.73 0.78 5.25
N ASN A 15 -9.68 1.98 4.66
CA ASN A 15 -8.41 2.59 4.25
C ASN A 15 -7.48 2.86 5.44
N ARG A 16 -8.01 3.30 6.59
CA ARG A 16 -7.20 3.51 7.81
C ARG A 16 -6.57 2.22 8.31
N ILE A 17 -7.31 1.10 8.29
CA ILE A 17 -6.79 -0.22 8.65
C ILE A 17 -5.72 -0.66 7.64
N PHE A 18 -5.99 -0.57 6.34
CA PHE A 18 -5.02 -1.00 5.33
C PHE A 18 -3.76 -0.14 5.29
N ASN A 19 -3.84 1.13 5.69
CA ASN A 19 -2.67 2.01 5.76
C ASN A 19 -1.82 1.80 7.03
N SER A 20 -2.36 1.17 8.07
CA SER A 20 -1.64 0.91 9.32
C SER A 20 -0.82 -0.39 9.29
N VAL A 21 -1.07 -1.26 8.31
CA VAL A 21 -0.30 -2.50 8.09
C VAL A 21 0.23 -2.60 6.65
N PRO A 22 1.46 -3.09 6.44
CA PRO A 22 1.93 -3.47 5.11
C PRO A 22 0.97 -4.48 4.46
N CYS A 23 0.33 -4.11 3.36
CA CYS A 23 -0.62 -4.98 2.66
C CYS A 23 -0.74 -4.59 1.17
N ILE A 24 -1.30 -5.51 0.38
CA ILE A 24 -1.77 -5.24 -0.97
C ILE A 24 -3.30 -5.21 -0.94
N LYS A 25 -3.86 -4.04 -1.22
CA LYS A 25 -5.31 -3.84 -1.33
C LYS A 25 -5.81 -4.48 -2.63
N LEU A 26 -6.72 -5.43 -2.51
CA LEU A 26 -7.33 -6.15 -3.63
C LEU A 26 -8.64 -5.48 -4.09
N ALA A 27 -9.41 -4.94 -3.12
CA ALA A 27 -10.67 -4.24 -3.34
C ALA A 27 -10.91 -3.23 -2.20
N PRO A 28 -11.93 -2.35 -2.25
CA PRO A 28 -12.22 -1.36 -1.20
C PRO A 28 -12.21 -1.91 0.23
N SER A 29 -12.71 -3.13 0.42
CA SER A 29 -12.89 -3.85 1.68
C SER A 29 -11.96 -5.05 1.86
N LEU A 30 -11.02 -5.28 0.95
CA LEU A 30 -10.25 -6.53 0.90
C LEU A 30 -8.76 -6.26 0.69
N ALA A 31 -7.91 -6.86 1.52
CA ALA A 31 -6.46 -6.79 1.39
C ALA A 31 -5.77 -8.10 1.78
N VAL A 32 -4.60 -8.35 1.20
CA VAL A 32 -3.71 -9.45 1.63
C VAL A 32 -2.47 -8.87 2.30
N THR A 33 -2.03 -9.51 3.38
CA THR A 33 -0.81 -9.15 4.10
C THR A 33 0.01 -10.39 4.46
N TRP A 34 1.31 -10.17 4.65
CA TRP A 34 2.27 -11.14 5.17
C TRP A 34 2.65 -10.86 6.63
N GLU A 35 1.99 -9.88 7.26
CA GLU A 35 2.18 -9.56 8.66
C GLU A 35 1.52 -10.59 9.58
N PRO A 36 2.07 -10.81 10.79
CA PRO A 36 1.46 -11.71 11.77
C PRO A 36 0.12 -11.17 12.25
N GLU A 37 -0.80 -12.09 12.55
CA GLU A 37 -2.17 -11.79 12.97
C GLU A 37 -2.23 -10.80 14.14
N ASP A 38 -1.35 -10.93 15.14
CA ASP A 38 -1.29 -10.02 16.29
C ASP A 38 -1.07 -8.56 15.89
N ARG A 39 -0.25 -8.31 14.86
CA ARG A 39 0.00 -6.95 14.37
C ARG A 39 -1.24 -6.40 13.68
N ILE A 40 -1.94 -7.24 12.91
CA ILE A 40 -3.19 -6.90 12.24
C ILE A 40 -4.27 -6.57 13.28
N ARG A 41 -4.42 -7.42 14.31
CA ARG A 41 -5.37 -7.21 15.40
C ARG A 41 -5.11 -5.90 16.14
N ARG A 42 -3.86 -5.59 16.49
CA ARG A 42 -3.51 -4.29 17.12
C ARG A 42 -3.88 -3.10 16.24
N ALA A 43 -3.61 -3.19 14.94
CA ALA A 43 -3.99 -2.15 13.98
C ALA A 43 -5.52 -1.94 13.92
N ILE A 44 -6.29 -3.04 13.97
CA ILE A 44 -7.76 -3.00 13.97
C ILE A 44 -8.29 -2.43 15.29
N GLU A 45 -7.74 -2.84 16.44
CA GLU A 45 -8.16 -2.31 17.76
C GLU A 45 -7.98 -0.79 17.84
N GLN A 46 -6.89 -0.23 17.32
CA GLN A 46 -6.69 1.22 17.28
C GLN A 46 -7.77 1.95 16.46
N VAL A 47 -8.33 1.29 15.43
CA VAL A 47 -9.43 1.85 14.63
C VAL A 47 -10.76 1.66 15.36
N LYS A 48 -10.99 0.50 15.98
CA LYS A 48 -12.17 0.25 16.84
C LYS A 48 -12.28 1.28 17.96
N ASP A 49 -11.20 1.56 18.68
CA ASP A 49 -11.21 2.55 19.78
C ASP A 49 -11.69 3.92 19.31
N LYS A 50 -11.30 4.34 18.09
CA LYS A 50 -11.75 5.60 17.50
C LYS A 50 -13.24 5.55 17.11
N VAL A 51 -13.72 4.40 16.63
CA VAL A 51 -15.14 4.20 16.30
C VAL A 51 -15.98 4.21 17.58
N ILE A 52 -15.54 3.53 18.63
CA ILE A 52 -16.20 3.47 19.94
C ILE A 52 -16.30 4.88 20.54
N ARG A 53 -15.20 5.65 20.58
CA ARG A 53 -15.26 7.04 21.06
C ARG A 53 -16.25 7.90 20.28
N ARG A 54 -16.34 7.72 18.95
CA ARG A 54 -17.32 8.45 18.13
C ARG A 54 -18.76 8.07 18.50
N TRP A 55 -19.00 6.79 18.76
CA TRP A 55 -20.28 6.30 19.27
C TRP A 55 -20.62 6.91 20.63
N GLU A 56 -19.68 6.91 21.57
CA GLU A 56 -19.85 7.46 22.93
C GLU A 56 -20.12 8.97 22.90
N GLU A 57 -19.37 9.73 22.10
CA GLU A 57 -19.48 11.19 22.02
C GLU A 57 -20.77 11.66 21.31
N ARG A 58 -21.25 10.90 20.31
CA ARG A 58 -22.31 11.34 19.40
C ARG A 58 -23.60 10.53 19.49
N GLY A 59 -23.61 9.46 20.28
CA GLY A 59 -24.71 8.47 20.35
C GLY A 59 -24.91 7.67 19.06
N LYS A 60 -24.06 7.87 18.04
CA LYS A 60 -24.11 7.21 16.73
C LYS A 60 -22.71 7.12 16.13
N GLY A 61 -22.46 6.07 15.35
CA GLY A 61 -21.20 5.89 14.65
C GLY A 61 -21.32 4.89 13.50
N PRO A 62 -20.24 4.73 12.72
CA PRO A 62 -20.22 3.79 11.63
C PRO A 62 -20.27 2.35 12.14
N ARG A 63 -20.82 1.46 11.33
CA ARG A 63 -20.67 0.01 11.50
C ARG A 63 -19.27 -0.38 11.06
N LEU A 64 -18.58 -1.16 11.88
CA LEU A 64 -17.26 -1.70 11.55
C LEU A 64 -17.23 -3.18 11.89
N GLU A 65 -17.08 -4.00 10.87
CA GLU A 65 -16.91 -5.45 10.97
C GLU A 65 -15.65 -5.84 10.22
N PHE A 66 -14.95 -6.85 10.72
CA PHE A 66 -13.73 -7.32 10.09
C PHE A 66 -13.54 -8.82 10.30
N ALA A 67 -12.80 -9.42 9.40
CA ALA A 67 -12.27 -10.77 9.54
C ALA A 67 -10.79 -10.77 9.12
N VAL A 68 -9.98 -11.51 9.87
CA VAL A 68 -8.60 -11.84 9.51
C VAL A 68 -8.57 -13.35 9.34
N LEU A 69 -8.22 -13.80 8.14
CA LEU A 69 -8.25 -15.21 7.77
C LEU A 69 -6.85 -15.65 7.34
N ALA A 70 -6.30 -16.61 8.06
CA ALA A 70 -5.08 -17.27 7.66
C ALA A 70 -5.34 -18.09 6.39
N LEU A 71 -4.59 -17.78 5.34
CA LEU A 71 -4.64 -18.51 4.08
C LEU A 71 -3.60 -19.62 4.09
N SER A 72 -4.05 -20.84 3.77
CA SER A 72 -3.14 -21.91 3.36
C SER A 72 -2.45 -21.57 2.03
N GLU A 73 -1.38 -22.29 1.69
CA GLU A 73 -0.71 -22.10 0.40
C GLU A 73 -1.66 -22.32 -0.78
N ASP A 74 -2.51 -23.34 -0.74
CA ASP A 74 -3.50 -23.63 -1.78
C ASP A 74 -4.52 -22.50 -1.94
N GLN A 75 -5.02 -21.97 -0.81
CA GLN A 75 -5.96 -20.85 -0.81
C GLN A 75 -5.31 -19.58 -1.35
N PHE A 76 -4.06 -19.31 -0.97
CA PHE A 76 -3.30 -18.18 -1.53
C PHE A 76 -3.07 -18.36 -3.03
N ASN A 77 -2.69 -19.57 -3.47
CA ASN A 77 -2.47 -19.88 -4.89
C ASN A 77 -3.75 -19.69 -5.71
N ALA A 78 -4.93 -20.01 -5.16
CA ALA A 78 -6.21 -19.76 -5.81
C ALA A 78 -6.46 -18.26 -6.08
N ILE A 79 -6.09 -17.37 -5.15
CA ILE A 79 -6.26 -15.91 -5.30
C ILE A 79 -5.03 -15.20 -5.88
N ARG A 80 -3.92 -15.91 -6.11
CA ARG A 80 -2.62 -15.34 -6.48
C ARG A 80 -2.68 -14.45 -7.70
N HIS A 81 -3.51 -14.81 -8.69
CA HIS A 81 -3.72 -14.02 -9.90
C HIS A 81 -4.36 -12.65 -9.61
N ILE A 82 -5.27 -12.56 -8.63
CA ILE A 82 -5.89 -11.31 -8.18
C ILE A 82 -4.86 -10.45 -7.48
N VAL A 83 -4.08 -11.04 -6.57
CA VAL A 83 -2.99 -10.35 -5.84
C VAL A 83 -1.95 -9.81 -6.82
N ARG A 84 -1.55 -10.62 -7.80
CA ARG A 84 -0.62 -10.22 -8.86
C ARG A 84 -1.14 -9.02 -9.65
N ARG A 85 -2.40 -9.06 -10.08
CA ARG A 85 -3.01 -7.95 -10.83
C ARG A 85 -3.01 -6.66 -10.01
N ALA A 86 -3.43 -6.73 -8.75
CA ALA A 86 -3.42 -5.56 -7.86
C ALA A 86 -2.01 -5.00 -7.65
N LEU A 87 -1.01 -5.87 -7.49
CA LEU A 87 0.40 -5.49 -7.40
C LEU A 87 0.89 -4.80 -8.68
N ASP A 88 0.56 -5.37 -9.84
CA ASP A 88 0.94 -4.84 -11.16
C ASP A 88 0.31 -3.46 -11.43
N ASP A 89 -0.93 -3.24 -11.00
CA ASP A 89 -1.60 -1.94 -11.10
C ASP A 89 -0.91 -0.88 -10.22
N ILE A 90 -0.55 -1.23 -8.97
CA ILE A 90 0.18 -0.33 -8.07
C ILE A 90 1.57 -0.03 -8.64
N ALA A 91 2.27 -1.05 -9.14
CA ALA A 91 3.59 -0.93 -9.71
C ALA A 91 3.59 -0.02 -10.95
N SER A 92 2.65 -0.22 -11.86
CA SER A 92 2.54 0.57 -13.08
C SER A 92 2.31 2.05 -12.78
N ARG A 93 1.41 2.36 -11.84
CA ARG A 93 1.15 3.74 -11.40
C ARG A 93 2.39 4.37 -10.76
N LEU A 94 3.07 3.64 -9.88
CA LEU A 94 4.27 4.15 -9.21
C LEU A 94 5.44 4.38 -10.19
N ALA A 95 5.63 3.47 -11.15
CA ALA A 95 6.63 3.65 -12.21
C ALA A 95 6.34 4.89 -13.05
N GLU A 96 5.08 5.14 -13.40
CA GLU A 96 4.68 6.35 -14.11
C GLU A 96 4.91 7.61 -13.28
N GLU A 97 4.54 7.60 -11.99
CA GLU A 97 4.81 8.71 -11.07
C GLU A 97 6.32 9.04 -10.98
N LEU A 98 7.18 8.02 -10.92
CA LEU A 98 8.64 8.17 -10.93
C LEU A 98 9.15 8.79 -12.23
N ARG A 99 8.67 8.33 -13.39
CA ARG A 99 9.04 8.89 -14.70
C ARG A 99 8.59 10.34 -14.85
N ARG A 100 7.37 10.66 -14.41
CA ARG A 100 6.85 12.04 -14.39
C ARG A 100 7.72 12.92 -13.48
N PHE A 101 8.10 12.41 -12.31
CA PHE A 101 9.00 13.11 -11.41
C PHE A 101 10.39 13.35 -12.04
N ALA A 102 10.98 12.36 -12.71
CA ALA A 102 12.25 12.52 -13.43
C ALA A 102 12.15 13.63 -14.50
N ALA A 103 11.03 13.70 -15.23
CA ALA A 103 10.75 14.76 -16.19
C ALA A 103 10.62 16.15 -15.53
N ASP A 104 9.98 16.25 -14.36
CA ASP A 104 9.89 17.48 -13.58
C ASP A 104 11.28 17.98 -13.14
N VAL A 105 12.15 17.06 -12.69
CA VAL A 105 13.54 17.36 -12.31
C VAL A 105 14.34 17.87 -13.50
N ARG A 106 14.27 17.20 -14.65
CA ARG A 106 14.93 17.65 -15.90
C ARG A 106 14.51 19.07 -16.30
N ARG A 107 13.24 19.41 -16.09
CA ARG A 107 12.67 20.73 -16.40
C ARG A 107 12.88 21.76 -15.27
N ARG A 108 13.58 21.39 -14.19
CA ARG A 108 13.79 22.21 -12.98
C ARG A 108 12.48 22.77 -12.41
N ARG A 109 11.39 21.98 -12.45
CA ARG A 109 10.09 22.36 -11.92
C ARG A 109 10.04 22.19 -10.41
N GLY A 110 10.53 23.20 -9.70
CA GLY A 110 10.40 23.35 -8.24
C GLY A 110 11.74 23.51 -7.52
N PRO A 111 11.72 23.89 -6.23
CA PRO A 111 12.92 24.04 -5.42
C PRO A 111 13.66 22.69 -5.22
N PRO A 112 15.00 22.66 -5.25
CA PRO A 112 15.77 21.42 -5.05
C PRO A 112 15.43 20.65 -3.77
N GLY A 113 15.17 21.35 -2.67
CA GLY A 113 14.79 20.72 -1.39
C GLY A 113 13.46 19.97 -1.47
N GLU A 114 12.46 20.55 -2.13
CA GLU A 114 11.15 19.90 -2.33
C GLU A 114 11.24 18.70 -3.26
N LEU A 115 12.04 18.81 -4.32
CA LEU A 115 12.30 17.69 -5.25
C LEU A 115 12.98 16.52 -4.53
N LYS A 116 14.01 16.79 -3.69
CA LYS A 116 14.67 15.77 -2.86
C LYS A 116 13.69 15.12 -1.88
N ALA A 117 12.82 15.91 -1.22
CA ALA A 117 11.80 15.37 -0.33
C ALA A 117 10.75 14.51 -1.06
N ARG A 118 10.32 14.93 -2.25
CA ARG A 118 9.41 14.18 -3.11
C ARG A 118 10.04 12.86 -3.57
N PHE A 119 11.30 12.89 -4.00
CA PHE A 119 12.05 11.68 -4.33
C PHE A 119 12.12 10.71 -3.16
N GLY A 120 12.45 11.18 -1.95
CA GLY A 120 12.50 10.33 -0.76
C GLY A 120 11.18 9.60 -0.47
N ARG A 121 10.03 10.27 -0.67
CA ARG A 121 8.71 9.64 -0.55
C ARG A 121 8.47 8.56 -1.61
N LEU A 122 8.83 8.82 -2.87
CA LEU A 122 8.69 7.86 -3.97
C LEU A 122 9.63 6.66 -3.80
N ALA A 123 10.87 6.88 -3.38
CA ALA A 123 11.84 5.82 -3.08
C ALA A 123 11.34 4.91 -1.95
N LYS A 124 10.78 5.49 -0.88
CA LYS A 124 10.18 4.71 0.22
C LYS A 124 8.98 3.88 -0.24
N ARG A 125 8.11 4.43 -1.09
CA ARG A 125 6.99 3.68 -1.69
C ARG A 125 7.48 2.54 -2.59
N SER A 126 8.52 2.77 -3.38
CA SER A 126 9.12 1.78 -4.28
C SER A 126 9.73 0.62 -3.50
N SER A 127 10.51 0.93 -2.45
CA SER A 127 11.09 -0.09 -1.57
C SER A 127 10.02 -0.96 -0.91
N ARG A 128 8.96 -0.34 -0.36
CA ARG A 128 7.83 -1.07 0.23
C ARG A 128 7.12 -2.00 -0.76
N LEU A 129 6.94 -1.54 -2.01
CA LEU A 129 6.32 -2.35 -3.05
C LEU A 129 7.19 -3.56 -3.45
N VAL A 130 8.50 -3.36 -3.59
CA VAL A 130 9.45 -4.44 -3.88
C VAL A 130 9.50 -5.44 -2.74
N GLU A 131 9.52 -4.97 -1.48
CA GLU A 131 9.45 -5.84 -0.30
C GLU A 131 8.16 -6.67 -0.29
N ALA A 132 7.02 -6.04 -0.56
CA ALA A 132 5.74 -6.72 -0.69
C ALA A 132 5.78 -7.82 -1.77
N ALA A 133 6.29 -7.48 -2.95
CA ALA A 133 6.44 -8.42 -4.05
C ALA A 133 7.32 -9.62 -3.67
N LEU A 134 8.43 -9.39 -2.97
CA LEU A 134 9.31 -10.46 -2.48
C LEU A 134 8.60 -11.35 -1.46
N LYS A 135 7.93 -10.77 -0.46
CA LYS A 135 7.19 -11.50 0.57
C LYS A 135 6.08 -12.37 -0.01
N LEU A 136 5.44 -11.88 -1.07
CA LEU A 136 4.36 -12.59 -1.78
C LEU A 136 4.88 -13.57 -2.85
N GLY A 137 6.19 -13.59 -3.15
CA GLY A 137 6.74 -14.37 -4.25
C GLY A 137 6.23 -13.92 -5.62
N LEU A 138 5.97 -12.63 -5.81
CA LEU A 138 5.37 -12.02 -6.99
C LEU A 138 6.30 -10.96 -7.61
N LEU A 139 7.50 -11.35 -8.01
CA LEU A 139 8.39 -10.49 -8.80
C LEU A 139 7.93 -10.43 -10.25
N THR A 140 7.16 -9.40 -10.59
CA THR A 140 6.63 -9.20 -11.93
C THR A 140 7.46 -8.22 -12.75
N SER A 141 7.24 -8.20 -14.06
CA SER A 141 7.84 -7.20 -14.95
C SER A 141 7.44 -5.77 -14.56
N ALA A 142 6.23 -5.55 -14.06
CA ALA A 142 5.79 -4.24 -13.58
C ALA A 142 6.60 -3.78 -12.36
N VAL A 143 6.90 -4.68 -11.42
CA VAL A 143 7.79 -4.38 -10.28
C VAL A 143 9.21 -4.05 -10.75
N ALA A 144 9.73 -4.76 -11.76
CA ALA A 144 11.02 -4.43 -12.36
C ALA A 144 11.02 -3.04 -13.00
N GLN A 145 9.93 -2.65 -13.67
CA GLN A 145 9.79 -1.30 -14.24
C GLN A 145 9.83 -0.19 -13.18
N VAL A 146 9.32 -0.44 -11.97
CA VAL A 146 9.43 0.51 -10.85
C VAL A 146 10.90 0.73 -10.47
N GLN A 147 11.69 -0.34 -10.41
CA GLN A 147 13.13 -0.25 -10.09
C GLN A 147 13.89 0.54 -11.15
N GLU A 148 13.61 0.30 -12.43
CA GLU A 148 14.23 1.06 -13.53
C GLU A 148 13.82 2.54 -13.50
N ALA A 149 12.53 2.83 -13.31
CA ALA A 149 12.06 4.21 -13.18
C ALA A 149 12.66 4.92 -11.95
N LEU A 150 12.90 4.19 -10.86
CA LEU A 150 13.56 4.73 -9.67
C LEU A 150 15.03 5.07 -9.93
N LYS A 151 15.75 4.20 -10.64
CA LYS A 151 17.14 4.45 -11.06
C LYS A 151 17.23 5.70 -11.94
N GLU A 152 16.33 5.83 -12.92
CA GLU A 152 16.25 7.02 -13.79
C GLU A 152 15.98 8.28 -12.96
N ALA A 153 14.98 8.26 -12.09
CA ALA A 153 14.66 9.39 -11.22
C ALA A 153 15.83 9.77 -10.30
N ASN A 154 16.52 8.79 -9.72
CA ASN A 154 17.69 9.02 -8.87
C ASN A 154 18.82 9.71 -9.65
N ALA A 155 19.10 9.24 -10.88
CA ALA A 155 20.11 9.83 -11.74
C ALA A 155 19.82 11.30 -12.07
N GLU A 156 18.55 11.67 -12.24
CA GLU A 156 18.17 13.08 -12.43
C GLU A 156 18.31 13.91 -11.14
N VAL A 157 17.94 13.36 -9.99
CA VAL A 157 18.07 14.05 -8.70
C VAL A 157 19.54 14.33 -8.34
N MET A 158 20.46 13.44 -8.69
CA MET A 158 21.89 13.63 -8.46
C MET A 158 22.51 14.79 -9.27
N LYS A 159 21.77 15.35 -10.24
CA LYS A 159 22.17 16.52 -11.03
C LYS A 159 21.66 17.86 -10.43
N LEU A 160 20.89 17.81 -9.33
CA LEU A 160 20.35 18.96 -8.60
C LEU A 160 21.29 19.44 -7.48
#